data_AF-A0A023AXN2-F1
#
_entry.id   AF-A0A023AXN2-F1
#
_cell.length_a   1.000
_cell.length_b   1.000
_cell.length_c   1.000
_cell.angle_alpha   90.00
_cell.angle_beta   90.00
_cell.angle_gamma   90.00
#
_symmetry.space_group_name_H-M   'P 1'
#
loop_
_entity.id
_entity.type
_entity.pdbx_description
1 polymer ?
#
loop_
_entity_poly.entity_id
_entity_poly.type
_entity_poly.pdbx_seq_one_letter_code
_entity_poly.pdbx_strand_id
1 'polypeptide(L)'
;MWSCRASSEVLFPLRVALGLSLLDCGDKCPVMESQGVFSAKFSAARTPSEDKALGLPDTLEGCVRLNWGLEHRMTPAMFLTIGLQCLDKLRNDLRLRLKSVEQIQFKEKRMELEVVIDPAYSVYPEEPVAVTRACMTEQMLSRLATFVSADEHEYPVEVIALCKRYAGNTVFTMDLLGLGEEPRTLDGIEKELRIACQALSSQPGKYWRGVCRPRLGLSTFHDVAIIRSHDGKLCQECEPRNLSDLRPSQRIRSLVDASLSGDGTPTASILPSDGTPEGRTWSQIMNVAAERVRTDTNERCHETVQIPIERTWKPWHQGYMRKKHRVEAHLQSQLERGCLIQLQDLLKTYRLTNKQCHSLVHQLRSLLKGIAGKIPDSEKCCVGSYAQVYVSLDESLREILPDFGTKLRVVLTPECMKASSKQEANEITQKFIKRLCDDADCEPFVSKKDISRALALNSFFPLV
;
A
#
# COMPACT_ATOMS: atom_id res chain seq x y z
N MET A 1 -6.59 9.29 42.50
CA MET A 1 -7.13 10.34 41.62
C MET A 1 -6.00 10.90 40.75
N TRP A 2 -5.38 10.07 39.90
CA TRP A 2 -4.40 10.52 38.89
C TRP A 2 -4.91 9.99 37.54
N SER A 3 -5.26 10.93 36.66
CA SER A 3 -5.80 10.72 35.33
C SER A 3 -4.66 10.63 34.34
N CYS A 4 -4.30 9.43 33.89
CA CYS A 4 -3.51 9.25 32.68
C CYS A 4 -4.46 9.32 31.47
N ARG A 5 -4.51 10.47 30.80
CA ARG A 5 -5.05 10.58 29.44
C ARG A 5 -4.06 9.92 28.49
N ALA A 6 -4.38 8.73 28.00
CA ALA A 6 -3.71 8.14 26.85
C ALA A 6 -4.27 8.79 25.58
N SER A 7 -3.40 9.41 24.79
CA SER A 7 -3.70 9.99 23.49
C SER A 7 -3.96 8.87 22.46
N SER A 8 -5.19 8.78 21.98
CA SER A 8 -5.57 7.92 20.85
C SER A 8 -5.18 8.62 19.53
N GLU A 9 -3.98 8.36 19.02
CA GLU A 9 -3.60 8.81 17.67
C GLU A 9 -3.86 7.68 16.66
N VAL A 10 -4.96 7.81 15.92
CA VAL A 10 -5.27 7.02 14.73
C VAL A 10 -5.65 8.00 13.62
N LEU A 11 -4.76 8.21 12.63
CA LEU A 11 -5.03 9.08 11.49
C LEU A 11 -4.36 8.55 10.21
N PHE A 12 -5.15 8.33 9.15
CA PHE A 12 -4.67 8.01 7.79
C PHE A 12 -5.59 8.62 6.72
N PRO A 13 -5.25 9.81 6.21
CA PRO A 13 -5.49 10.11 4.78
C PRO A 13 -4.23 10.53 3.98
N LEU A 14 -3.25 11.23 4.58
CA LEU A 14 -2.04 11.69 3.87
C LEU A 14 -1.01 10.59 3.60
N ARG A 15 -0.92 9.63 4.52
CA ARG A 15 0.11 8.58 4.53
C ARG A 15 0.03 7.67 3.30
N VAL A 16 -1.17 7.50 2.74
CA VAL A 16 -1.41 6.66 1.56
C VAL A 16 -1.08 7.41 0.27
N ALA A 17 -1.44 8.69 0.15
CA ALA A 17 -1.14 9.49 -1.03
C ALA A 17 0.37 9.75 -1.18
N LEU A 18 1.05 10.10 -0.07
CA LEU A 18 2.50 10.29 -0.07
C LEU A 18 3.27 8.98 -0.22
N GLY A 19 2.77 7.89 0.37
CA GLY A 19 3.33 6.55 0.14
C GLY A 19 3.32 6.18 -1.33
N LEU A 20 2.28 6.55 -2.09
CA LEU A 20 2.21 6.26 -3.53
C LEU A 20 3.07 7.21 -4.38
N SER A 21 3.30 8.47 -3.96
CA SER A 21 4.19 9.42 -4.66
C SER A 21 5.69 9.20 -4.38
N LEU A 22 6.05 8.58 -3.25
CA LEU A 22 7.42 8.19 -2.91
C LEU A 22 7.85 6.84 -3.57
N LEU A 23 6.90 6.10 -4.15
CA LEU A 23 7.13 4.77 -4.73
C LEU A 23 7.39 4.74 -6.25
N ASP A 24 7.52 5.89 -6.92
CA ASP A 24 7.98 5.96 -8.32
C ASP A 24 9.52 5.84 -8.44
N CYS A 25 10.13 5.04 -7.55
CA CYS A 25 11.57 4.77 -7.57
C CYS A 25 11.85 3.52 -8.44
N GLY A 26 12.12 3.76 -9.72
CA GLY A 26 12.75 2.81 -10.62
C GLY A 26 14.21 2.52 -10.22
N ASP A 27 14.37 1.51 -9.35
CA ASP A 27 15.57 0.68 -9.16
C ASP A 27 16.63 0.97 -8.07
N LYS A 28 17.02 -0.17 -7.44
CA LYS A 28 18.04 -0.40 -6.39
C LYS A 28 17.85 0.32 -5.06
N CYS A 29 16.71 0.07 -4.42
CA CYS A 29 16.72 0.00 -2.95
C CYS A 29 17.46 -1.30 -2.55
N PRO A 30 18.62 -1.25 -1.87
CA PRO A 30 19.22 -2.45 -1.32
C PRO A 30 18.29 -2.94 -0.20
N VAL A 31 17.60 -4.05 -0.45
CA VAL A 31 16.82 -4.84 0.51
C VAL A 31 15.53 -4.17 1.03
N MET A 32 14.50 -4.12 0.19
CA MET A 32 13.08 -4.00 0.60
C MET A 32 12.37 -5.35 0.44
N GLU A 33 12.91 -6.42 1.01
CA GLU A 33 12.45 -7.80 0.74
C GLU A 33 11.28 -8.31 1.61
N SER A 34 10.58 -7.48 2.40
CA SER A 34 9.46 -8.01 3.22
C SER A 34 8.34 -7.04 3.61
N GLN A 35 8.13 -5.92 2.90
CA GLN A 35 7.33 -4.82 3.45
C GLN A 35 6.09 -4.49 2.59
N GLY A 36 5.02 -5.29 2.78
CA GLY A 36 3.63 -4.98 2.37
C GLY A 36 2.76 -4.55 3.56
N VAL A 37 1.43 -4.37 3.36
CA VAL A 37 0.31 -3.98 4.28
C VAL A 37 0.48 -4.21 5.79
N PHE A 38 1.28 -5.18 6.16
CA PHE A 38 1.50 -5.71 7.49
C PHE A 38 2.38 -4.84 8.39
N SER A 39 2.85 -3.68 7.93
CA SER A 39 3.62 -2.75 8.78
C SER A 39 2.86 -1.45 9.03
N ALA A 40 2.29 -1.33 10.22
CA ALA A 40 1.81 -0.06 10.79
C ALA A 40 2.95 0.95 11.08
N LYS A 41 4.21 0.63 10.76
CA LYS A 41 5.40 1.41 11.14
C LYS A 41 6.02 2.26 10.03
N PHE A 42 5.59 2.15 8.77
CA PHE A 42 6.17 2.94 7.67
C PHE A 42 5.26 4.09 7.27
N SER A 43 5.06 5.01 8.20
CA SER A 43 4.61 6.34 7.81
C SER A 43 5.82 7.17 7.42
N ALA A 44 5.85 7.66 6.17
CA ALA A 44 6.75 8.74 5.82
C ALA A 44 6.41 10.04 6.57
N ALA A 45 5.27 10.13 7.27
CA ALA A 45 4.96 11.24 8.15
C ALA A 45 5.55 10.98 9.54
N ARG A 46 6.32 11.94 10.05
CA ARG A 46 6.82 11.90 11.42
C ARG A 46 5.70 12.03 12.43
N THR A 47 5.89 11.34 13.54
CA THR A 47 5.08 11.45 14.75
C THR A 47 5.48 12.69 15.56
N PRO A 48 4.59 13.22 16.40
CA PRO A 48 4.93 14.33 17.31
C PRO A 48 6.11 14.00 18.24
N SER A 49 6.26 12.72 18.63
CA SER A 49 7.40 12.27 19.45
C SER A 49 8.74 12.34 18.72
N GLU A 50 8.76 12.02 17.42
CA GLU A 50 9.97 12.12 16.61
C GLU A 50 10.36 13.59 16.40
N ASP A 51 9.38 14.46 16.12
CA ASP A 51 9.62 15.90 16.00
C ASP A 51 10.17 16.50 17.30
N LYS A 52 9.61 16.10 18.45
CA LYS A 52 10.11 16.50 19.76
C LYS A 52 11.54 16.00 20.04
N ALA A 53 11.87 14.78 19.61
CA ALA A 53 13.22 14.23 19.77
C ALA A 53 14.28 14.99 18.95
N LEU A 54 13.86 15.60 17.84
CA LEU A 54 14.68 16.46 16.99
C LEU A 54 14.71 17.93 17.45
N GLY A 55 14.00 18.26 18.55
CA GLY A 55 13.90 19.63 19.05
C GLY A 55 13.09 20.57 18.14
N LEU A 56 12.20 20.02 17.31
CA LEU A 56 11.35 20.79 16.41
C LEU A 56 10.07 21.26 17.13
N PRO A 57 9.48 22.39 16.71
CA PRO A 57 8.17 22.80 17.23
C PRO A 57 7.08 21.80 16.84
N ASP A 58 5.94 21.86 17.51
CA ASP A 58 4.75 21.09 17.11
C ASP A 58 4.37 21.40 15.65
N THR A 59 3.71 20.45 14.97
CA THR A 59 3.19 20.71 13.62
C THR A 59 2.03 21.68 13.67
N LEU A 60 1.81 22.41 12.57
CA LEU A 60 0.63 23.24 12.41
C LEU A 60 -0.63 22.36 12.41
N GLU A 61 -1.75 22.94 12.85
CA GLU A 61 -3.01 22.20 12.93
C GLU A 61 -3.39 21.56 11.59
N GLY A 62 -3.67 20.24 11.63
CA GLY A 62 -4.00 19.44 10.47
C GLY A 62 -2.86 19.30 9.45
N CYS A 63 -1.61 19.50 9.88
CA CYS A 63 -0.42 19.32 9.06
C CYS A 63 0.49 18.24 9.66
N VAL A 64 1.30 17.62 8.80
CA VAL A 64 2.34 16.68 9.21
C VAL A 64 3.67 17.06 8.55
N ARG A 65 4.78 16.66 9.18
CA ARG A 65 6.10 16.69 8.56
C ARG A 65 6.46 15.33 7.99
N LEU A 66 7.32 15.32 6.98
CA LEU A 66 7.84 14.07 6.42
C LEU A 66 9.18 13.70 7.02
N ASN A 67 9.42 12.40 7.17
CA ASN A 67 10.70 11.83 7.53
C ASN A 67 11.53 11.67 6.25
N TRP A 68 12.46 12.60 6.04
CA TRP A 68 13.39 12.55 4.92
C TRP A 68 14.58 11.63 5.25
N GLY A 69 14.29 10.35 5.48
CA GLY A 69 15.29 9.32 5.83
C GLY A 69 15.87 8.60 4.61
N LEU A 70 16.92 7.79 4.82
CA LEU A 70 17.51 6.95 3.76
C LEU A 70 16.50 6.00 3.10
N GLU A 71 15.45 5.63 3.84
CA GLU A 71 14.39 4.71 3.43
C GLU A 71 13.24 5.39 2.65
N HIS A 72 13.16 6.73 2.68
CA HIS A 72 12.08 7.51 2.08
C HIS A 72 12.66 8.53 1.10
N ARG A 73 13.10 8.02 -0.06
CA ARG A 73 13.63 8.85 -1.14
C ARG A 73 12.50 9.57 -1.87
N MET A 74 12.76 10.82 -2.21
CA MET A 74 11.86 11.67 -2.97
C MET A 74 12.10 11.50 -4.47
N THR A 75 11.04 11.53 -5.28
CA THR A 75 11.19 11.54 -6.74
C THR A 75 11.55 12.96 -7.23
N PRO A 76 12.23 13.11 -8.38
CA PRO A 76 12.48 14.42 -8.98
C PRO A 76 11.20 15.25 -9.18
N ALA A 77 10.08 14.61 -9.55
CA ALA A 77 8.80 15.28 -9.71
C ALA A 77 8.27 15.88 -8.38
N MET A 78 8.37 15.12 -7.29
CA MET A 78 7.98 15.58 -5.96
C MET A 78 8.89 16.72 -5.47
N PHE A 79 10.19 16.62 -5.70
CA PHE A 79 11.16 17.69 -5.41
C PHE A 79 10.79 19.00 -6.10
N LEU A 80 10.55 18.96 -7.42
CA LEU A 80 10.18 20.15 -8.20
C LEU A 80 8.84 20.73 -7.73
N THR A 81 7.87 19.88 -7.42
CA THR A 81 6.55 20.30 -6.93
C THR A 81 6.65 21.02 -5.59
N ILE A 82 7.40 20.45 -4.64
CA ILE A 82 7.63 21.07 -3.32
C ILE A 82 8.36 22.39 -3.47
N GLY A 83 9.42 22.42 -4.29
CA GLY A 83 10.20 23.63 -4.55
C GLY A 83 9.35 24.77 -5.12
N LEU A 84 8.54 24.48 -6.14
CA LEU A 84 7.66 25.46 -6.77
C LEU A 84 6.58 25.99 -5.79
N GLN A 85 5.95 25.12 -5.00
CA GLN A 85 4.97 25.56 -4.00
C GLN A 85 5.61 26.39 -2.87
N CYS A 86 6.86 26.09 -2.50
CA CYS A 86 7.59 26.89 -1.52
C CYS A 86 7.85 28.31 -2.06
N LEU A 87 8.30 28.42 -3.31
CA LEU A 87 8.56 29.71 -3.97
C LEU A 87 7.29 30.55 -4.08
N ASP A 88 6.18 29.95 -4.48
CA ASP A 88 4.89 30.64 -4.57
C ASP A 88 4.47 31.22 -3.21
N LYS A 89 4.58 30.44 -2.13
CA LYS A 89 4.29 30.92 -0.77
C LYS A 89 5.22 32.04 -0.32
N LEU A 90 6.51 31.93 -0.62
CA LEU A 90 7.49 32.98 -0.31
C LEU A 90 7.21 34.27 -1.09
N ARG A 91 6.72 34.20 -2.33
CA ARG A 91 6.32 35.40 -3.06
C ARG A 91 5.07 36.05 -2.47
N ASN A 92 4.08 35.22 -2.14
CA ASN A 92 2.79 35.68 -1.64
C ASN A 92 2.88 36.22 -0.19
N ASP A 93 3.87 35.79 0.60
CA ASP A 93 4.14 36.32 1.93
C ASP A 93 5.61 36.74 2.10
N LEU A 94 5.84 38.06 2.11
CA LEU A 94 7.14 38.68 2.30
C LEU A 94 7.73 38.47 3.70
N ARG A 95 6.94 38.03 4.68
CA ARG A 95 7.38 37.71 6.04
C ARG A 95 7.89 36.28 6.16
N LEU A 96 7.42 35.37 5.30
CA LEU A 96 7.91 33.99 5.30
C LEU A 96 9.40 33.91 4.97
N ARG A 97 10.08 33.06 5.73
CA ARG A 97 11.48 32.69 5.57
C ARG A 97 11.57 31.17 5.63
N LEU A 98 12.32 30.58 4.73
CA LEU A 98 12.50 29.13 4.64
C LEU A 98 13.95 28.79 4.94
N LYS A 99 14.25 28.64 6.23
CA LYS A 99 15.58 28.31 6.76
C LYS A 99 15.85 26.81 6.71
N SER A 100 14.87 26.00 7.09
CA SER A 100 15.07 24.56 7.24
C SER A 100 14.03 23.76 6.45
N VAL A 101 14.42 22.57 5.99
CA VAL A 101 13.50 21.59 5.37
C VAL A 101 12.40 21.15 6.34
N GLU A 102 12.67 21.25 7.65
CA GLU A 102 11.76 20.92 8.75
C GLU A 102 10.59 21.91 8.89
N GLN A 103 10.67 23.07 8.23
CA GLN A 103 9.56 24.01 8.12
C GLN A 103 8.51 23.60 7.10
N ILE A 104 8.85 22.66 6.21
CA ILE A 104 7.94 22.18 5.16
C ILE A 104 7.04 21.11 5.76
N GLN A 105 5.76 21.44 5.86
CA GLN A 105 4.69 20.57 6.33
C GLN A 105 3.69 20.33 5.21
N PHE A 106 2.80 19.36 5.40
CA PHE A 106 1.81 18.95 4.40
C PHE A 106 0.44 18.78 5.05
N LYS A 107 -0.63 19.21 4.37
CA LYS A 107 -2.00 19.10 4.90
C LYS A 107 -2.44 17.63 4.99
N GLU A 108 -2.69 17.15 6.20
CA GLU A 108 -2.93 15.74 6.50
C GLU A 108 -4.18 15.14 5.81
N LYS A 109 -5.19 15.97 5.59
CA LYS A 109 -6.48 15.53 5.04
C LYS A 109 -6.63 15.79 3.54
N ARG A 110 -5.59 16.32 2.88
CA ARG A 110 -5.61 16.63 1.45
C ARG A 110 -5.03 15.45 0.66
N MET A 111 -5.66 15.12 -0.46
CA MET A 111 -5.13 14.11 -1.40
C MET A 111 -4.02 14.68 -2.28
N GLU A 112 -4.07 15.98 -2.55
CA GLU A 112 -3.03 16.70 -3.28
C GLU A 112 -1.89 17.06 -2.35
N LEU A 113 -0.67 17.04 -2.89
CA LEU A 113 0.52 17.52 -2.20
C LEU A 113 0.37 19.03 -2.00
N GLU A 114 -0.10 19.45 -0.82
CA GLU A 114 -0.22 20.86 -0.46
C GLU A 114 0.81 21.19 0.60
N VAL A 115 1.87 21.89 0.18
CA VAL A 115 2.92 22.39 1.08
C VAL A 115 2.32 23.43 2.02
N VAL A 116 2.80 23.46 3.25
CA VAL A 116 2.59 24.53 4.23
C VAL A 116 3.95 24.86 4.83
N ILE A 117 4.32 26.14 4.84
CA ILE A 117 5.58 26.59 5.45
C ILE A 117 5.25 27.09 6.86
N ASP A 118 5.92 26.55 7.86
CA ASP A 118 5.85 27.05 9.22
C ASP A 118 6.43 28.49 9.30
N PRO A 119 5.62 29.50 9.67
CA PRO A 119 6.09 30.88 9.77
C PRO A 119 7.06 31.11 10.93
N ALA A 120 7.12 30.23 11.93
CA ALA A 120 7.98 30.36 13.11
C ALA A 120 9.44 29.99 12.83
N TYR A 121 10.04 30.53 11.77
CA TYR A 121 11.40 30.17 11.34
C TYR A 121 12.48 30.36 12.42
N SER A 122 12.24 31.19 13.43
CA SER A 122 13.20 31.47 14.51
C SER A 122 13.40 30.31 15.48
N VAL A 123 12.48 29.35 15.53
CA VAL A 123 12.60 28.20 16.43
C VAL A 123 13.35 27.02 15.82
N TYR A 124 13.72 27.11 14.53
CA TYR A 124 14.41 26.05 13.83
C TYR A 124 15.94 26.20 13.97
N PRO A 125 16.66 25.12 14.29
CA PRO A 125 18.08 25.16 14.66
C PRO A 125 18.99 25.29 13.43
N GLU A 126 19.16 26.50 12.90
CA GLU A 126 20.21 26.83 11.91
C GLU A 126 20.73 28.26 12.13
N GLU A 127 22.05 28.42 12.20
CA GLU A 127 22.70 29.71 12.49
C GLU A 127 22.52 30.72 11.34
N PRO A 128 22.12 31.96 11.63
CA PRO A 128 21.98 32.99 10.60
C PRO A 128 23.34 33.60 10.28
N VAL A 129 23.95 33.18 9.17
CA VAL A 129 24.66 34.18 8.37
C VAL A 129 23.56 35.05 7.72
N ALA A 130 23.75 36.36 7.65
CA ALA A 130 22.77 37.29 7.08
C ALA A 130 22.58 37.03 5.58
N VAL A 131 21.72 36.06 5.27
CA VAL A 131 21.53 35.51 3.93
C VAL A 131 20.19 36.00 3.38
N THR A 132 20.17 36.36 2.10
CA THR A 132 18.95 36.81 1.41
C THR A 132 17.89 35.70 1.37
N ARG A 133 16.61 36.04 1.16
CA ARG A 133 15.52 35.04 1.04
C ARG A 133 15.80 34.00 -0.05
N ALA A 134 16.42 34.43 -1.15
CA ALA A 134 16.75 33.56 -2.26
C ALA A 134 17.81 32.53 -1.87
N CYS A 135 18.88 32.96 -1.20
CA CYS A 135 19.92 32.03 -0.78
C CYS A 135 19.44 31.07 0.33
N MET A 136 18.56 31.50 1.25
CA MET A 136 17.88 30.56 2.17
C MET A 136 17.05 29.50 1.42
N THR A 137 16.33 29.92 0.37
CA THR A 137 15.53 29.01 -0.45
C THR A 137 16.41 28.02 -1.22
N GLU A 138 17.52 28.50 -1.77
CA GLU A 138 18.51 27.67 -2.45
C GLU A 138 19.15 26.65 -1.51
N GLN A 139 19.53 27.05 -0.29
CA GLN A 139 20.03 26.13 0.74
C GLN A 139 19.01 25.04 1.08
N MET A 140 17.74 25.42 1.26
CA MET A 140 16.66 24.47 1.48
C MET A 140 16.51 23.51 0.30
N LEU A 141 16.49 24.00 -0.95
CA LEU A 141 16.37 23.17 -2.14
C LEU A 141 17.57 22.22 -2.27
N SER A 142 18.78 22.69 -1.98
CA SER A 142 19.99 21.86 -1.92
C SER A 142 19.83 20.74 -0.91
N ARG A 143 19.34 21.05 0.29
CA ARG A 143 19.09 20.05 1.33
C ARG A 143 18.03 19.04 0.90
N LEU A 144 16.91 19.51 0.35
CA LEU A 144 15.85 18.63 -0.19
C LEU A 144 16.37 17.71 -1.31
N ALA A 145 17.21 18.22 -2.20
CA ALA A 145 17.76 17.47 -3.31
C ALA A 145 18.64 16.29 -2.84
N THR A 146 19.22 16.34 -1.64
CA THR A 146 19.97 15.20 -1.07
C THR A 146 19.09 13.98 -0.78
N PHE A 147 17.78 14.18 -0.66
CA PHE A 147 16.79 13.10 -0.47
C PHE A 147 16.23 12.57 -1.79
N VAL A 148 16.57 13.19 -2.92
CA VAL A 148 16.06 12.78 -4.23
C VAL A 148 16.78 11.52 -4.71
N SER A 149 16.02 10.51 -5.11
CA SER A 149 16.54 9.38 -5.88
C SER A 149 16.14 9.58 -7.33
N ALA A 150 17.14 9.69 -8.20
CA ALA A 150 16.92 9.90 -9.62
C ALA A 150 17.73 8.87 -10.40
N ASP A 151 17.06 7.94 -11.06
CA ASP A 151 17.69 7.08 -12.06
C ASP A 151 17.99 7.93 -13.30
N GLU A 152 19.26 7.97 -13.71
CA GLU A 152 19.73 8.72 -14.87
C GLU A 152 19.04 8.30 -16.17
N HIS A 153 18.41 7.12 -16.21
CA HIS A 153 17.75 6.58 -17.40
C HIS A 153 16.24 6.82 -17.40
N GLU A 154 15.65 7.21 -16.27
CA GLU A 154 14.19 7.38 -16.14
C GLU A 154 13.72 8.82 -16.38
N TYR A 155 14.56 9.82 -16.07
CA TYR A 155 14.18 11.23 -16.11
C TYR A 155 14.96 12.03 -17.17
N PRO A 156 14.39 13.13 -17.71
CA PRO A 156 15.09 14.02 -18.63
C PRO A 156 16.41 14.54 -18.06
N VAL A 157 17.41 14.70 -18.93
CA VAL A 157 18.77 15.12 -18.55
C VAL A 157 18.76 16.45 -17.80
N GLU A 158 17.88 17.37 -18.17
CA GLU A 158 17.72 18.68 -17.52
C GLU A 158 17.27 18.55 -16.06
N VAL A 159 16.39 17.58 -15.78
CA VAL A 159 15.87 17.32 -14.44
C VAL A 159 16.93 16.68 -13.57
N ILE A 160 17.63 15.67 -14.11
CA ILE A 160 18.75 15.01 -13.43
C ILE A 160 19.86 16.01 -13.13
N ALA A 161 20.23 16.84 -14.11
CA ALA A 161 21.26 17.86 -13.96
C ALA A 161 20.88 18.88 -12.88
N LEU A 162 19.62 19.30 -12.83
CA LEU A 162 19.14 20.23 -11.80
C LEU A 162 19.18 19.59 -10.40
N CYS A 163 18.67 18.36 -10.25
CA CYS A 163 18.69 17.65 -8.95
C CYS A 163 20.12 17.43 -8.47
N LYS A 164 21.03 16.99 -9.35
CA LYS A 164 22.46 16.81 -9.04
C LYS A 164 23.12 18.13 -8.67
N ARG A 165 22.80 19.23 -9.35
CA ARG A 165 23.32 20.55 -9.02
C ARG A 165 22.92 20.95 -7.61
N TYR A 166 21.64 20.89 -7.26
CA TYR A 166 21.20 21.23 -5.90
C TYR A 166 21.79 20.28 -4.85
N ALA A 167 21.84 18.96 -5.12
CA ALA A 167 22.42 17.99 -4.19
C ALA A 167 23.94 18.13 -4.01
N GLY A 168 24.65 18.55 -5.07
CA GLY A 168 26.10 18.75 -5.08
C GLY A 168 26.54 20.15 -4.65
N ASN A 169 25.66 21.15 -4.74
CA ASN A 169 25.90 22.48 -4.20
C ASN A 169 25.81 22.41 -2.67
N THR A 170 26.94 22.12 -2.03
CA THR A 170 27.16 22.56 -0.65
C THR A 170 27.38 24.07 -0.69
N VAL A 171 26.28 24.82 -0.78
CA VAL A 171 26.19 26.29 -0.92
C VAL A 171 27.05 27.06 0.10
N PHE A 172 27.54 26.40 1.15
CA PHE A 172 28.32 27.03 2.21
C PHE A 172 29.78 27.34 1.89
N THR A 173 30.43 26.73 0.89
CA THR A 173 31.90 26.86 0.76
C THR A 173 32.41 27.89 -0.25
N MET A 174 31.65 28.25 -1.29
CA MET A 174 32.18 29.13 -2.35
C MET A 174 31.85 30.62 -2.19
N ASP A 175 30.67 30.97 -1.63
CA ASP A 175 30.30 32.38 -1.41
C ASP A 175 31.12 33.07 -0.32
N LEU A 176 31.58 32.32 0.70
CA LEU A 176 32.50 32.83 1.72
C LEU A 176 33.86 33.27 1.15
N LEU A 177 34.22 32.79 -0.04
CA LEU A 177 35.48 33.13 -0.71
C LEU A 177 35.33 34.28 -1.73
N GLY A 178 34.13 34.84 -1.92
CA GLY A 178 33.91 35.95 -2.85
C GLY A 178 34.17 35.60 -4.32
N LEU A 179 34.20 34.30 -4.66
CA LEU A 179 34.43 33.77 -6.00
C LEU A 179 33.12 33.32 -6.68
N GLY A 180 31.97 33.66 -6.08
CA GLY A 180 30.65 33.15 -6.46
C GLY A 180 30.03 33.83 -7.68
N GLU A 181 29.23 33.06 -8.43
CA GLU A 181 28.26 33.55 -9.42
C GLU A 181 27.34 34.60 -8.78
N GLU A 182 26.78 35.52 -9.58
CA GLU A 182 25.85 36.52 -9.05
C GLU A 182 24.73 35.86 -8.22
N PRO A 183 24.37 36.42 -7.05
CA PRO A 183 23.39 35.82 -6.16
C PRO A 183 22.07 35.62 -6.89
N ARG A 184 21.60 34.38 -6.93
CA ARG A 184 20.37 34.02 -7.63
C ARG A 184 19.18 34.72 -7.00
N THR A 185 18.27 35.22 -7.84
CA THR A 185 16.98 35.75 -7.39
C THR A 185 15.96 34.62 -7.24
N LEU A 186 14.90 34.85 -6.46
CA LEU A 186 13.77 33.90 -6.38
C LEU A 186 13.17 33.60 -7.77
N ASP A 187 13.14 34.59 -8.65
CA ASP A 187 12.66 34.44 -10.03
C ASP A 187 13.56 33.58 -10.89
N GLY A 188 14.88 33.67 -10.69
CA GLY A 188 15.85 32.78 -11.32
C GLY A 188 15.66 31.33 -10.90
N ILE A 189 15.55 31.09 -9.59
CA ILE A 189 15.30 29.74 -9.02
C ILE A 189 13.99 29.17 -9.58
N GLU A 190 12.91 29.95 -9.57
CA GLU A 190 11.62 29.48 -10.09
C GLU A 190 11.68 29.16 -11.57
N LYS A 191 12.33 30.01 -12.37
CA LYS A 191 12.48 29.78 -13.81
C LYS A 191 13.19 28.46 -14.07
N GLU A 192 14.25 28.14 -13.33
CA GLU A 192 14.96 26.85 -13.44
C GLU A 192 14.05 25.67 -13.09
N LEU A 193 13.35 25.72 -11.95
CA LEU A 193 12.43 24.65 -11.53
C LEU A 193 11.28 24.47 -12.53
N ARG A 194 10.74 25.57 -13.08
CA ARG A 194 9.70 25.52 -14.12
C ARG A 194 10.22 24.90 -15.41
N ILE A 195 11.45 25.22 -15.84
CA ILE A 195 12.07 24.58 -17.01
C ILE A 195 12.21 23.08 -16.78
N ALA A 196 12.69 22.64 -15.62
CA ALA A 196 12.78 21.21 -15.31
C ALA A 196 11.39 20.54 -15.22
N CYS A 197 10.40 21.22 -14.65
CA CYS A 197 9.02 20.74 -14.62
C CYS A 197 8.41 20.64 -16.03
N GLN A 198 8.72 21.60 -16.90
CA GLN A 198 8.37 21.54 -18.32
C GLN A 198 9.12 20.42 -19.04
N ALA A 199 10.39 20.17 -18.71
CA ALA A 199 11.18 19.07 -19.27
C ALA A 199 10.57 17.70 -18.92
N LEU A 200 10.15 17.52 -17.66
CA LEU A 200 9.33 16.38 -17.22
C LEU A 200 8.03 16.28 -18.03
N SER A 201 7.44 17.41 -18.39
CA SER A 201 6.19 17.48 -19.15
C SER A 201 6.38 17.33 -20.66
N SER A 202 7.58 17.59 -21.21
CA SER A 202 7.90 17.58 -22.65
C SER A 202 8.47 16.26 -23.14
N GLN A 203 8.98 15.42 -22.23
CA GLN A 203 8.96 13.96 -22.41
C GLN A 203 7.90 13.33 -21.52
N PRO A 204 6.61 13.53 -21.81
CA PRO A 204 5.62 12.88 -21.02
C PRO A 204 5.57 11.43 -21.51
N GLY A 205 5.72 10.49 -20.57
CA GLY A 205 4.56 9.63 -20.41
C GLY A 205 3.36 10.58 -20.37
N LYS A 206 2.60 10.70 -21.48
CA LYS A 206 1.42 11.57 -21.73
C LYS A 206 0.28 11.31 -20.76
N TYR A 207 0.62 10.74 -19.63
CA TYR A 207 -0.17 9.79 -18.95
C TYR A 207 0.26 9.77 -17.48
N TRP A 208 -0.66 9.97 -16.55
CA TRP A 208 -0.47 9.38 -15.24
C TRP A 208 -0.39 7.86 -15.45
N ARG A 209 0.74 7.25 -15.07
CA ARG A 209 0.78 5.82 -14.79
C ARG A 209 -0.06 5.67 -13.53
N GLY A 210 -1.35 5.36 -13.69
CA GLY A 210 -2.23 5.12 -12.56
C GLY A 210 -1.52 4.16 -11.61
N VAL A 211 -1.38 4.54 -10.34
CA VAL A 211 -0.55 3.76 -9.40
C VAL A 211 -1.13 2.36 -9.34
N CYS A 212 -0.45 1.45 -10.01
CA CYS A 212 -0.98 0.14 -10.22
C CYS A 212 -1.07 -0.56 -8.87
N ARG A 213 -2.11 -1.38 -8.67
CA ARG A 213 -2.14 -2.26 -7.50
C ARG A 213 -0.79 -3.02 -7.46
N PRO A 214 0.04 -2.86 -6.42
CA PRO A 214 1.30 -3.58 -6.33
C PRO A 214 1.05 -5.08 -6.47
N ARG A 215 1.96 -5.79 -7.15
CA ARG A 215 1.80 -7.22 -7.39
C ARG A 215 2.48 -8.00 -6.26
N LEU A 216 1.69 -8.74 -5.48
CA LEU A 216 2.19 -9.66 -4.47
C LEU A 216 2.65 -10.97 -5.12
N GLY A 217 3.92 -11.28 -4.91
CA GLY A 217 4.58 -12.46 -5.43
C GLY A 217 5.31 -13.24 -4.35
N LEU A 218 6.31 -14.01 -4.78
CA LEU A 218 7.34 -14.54 -3.89
C LEU A 218 8.66 -13.86 -4.27
N SER A 219 9.42 -13.41 -3.29
CA SER A 219 10.79 -12.94 -3.47
C SER A 219 11.72 -14.11 -3.85
N THR A 220 12.97 -13.80 -4.13
CA THR A 220 14.08 -14.75 -4.27
C THR A 220 14.25 -15.63 -3.02
N PHE A 221 13.95 -15.09 -1.84
CA PHE A 221 13.95 -15.79 -0.55
C PHE A 221 12.64 -16.52 -0.22
N HIS A 222 11.74 -16.64 -1.21
CA HIS A 222 10.42 -17.25 -1.04
C HIS A 222 9.52 -16.54 -0.02
N ASP A 223 9.78 -15.26 0.27
CA ASP A 223 8.89 -14.42 1.07
C ASP A 223 7.77 -13.82 0.25
N VAL A 224 6.60 -13.63 0.84
CA VAL A 224 5.55 -12.81 0.25
C VAL A 224 6.03 -11.36 0.22
N ALA A 225 6.30 -10.86 -0.97
CA ALA A 225 6.78 -9.50 -1.18
C ALA A 225 6.05 -8.85 -2.36
N ILE A 226 6.11 -7.52 -2.42
CA ILE A 226 5.77 -6.79 -3.63
C ILE A 226 6.89 -7.05 -4.64
N ILE A 227 6.55 -7.71 -5.74
CA ILE A 227 7.51 -7.99 -6.79
C ILE A 227 7.36 -6.97 -7.92
N ARG A 228 8.47 -6.71 -8.62
CA ARG A 228 8.41 -5.91 -9.84
C ARG A 228 7.50 -6.59 -10.85
N SER A 229 6.68 -5.79 -11.51
CA SER A 229 5.83 -6.30 -12.59
C SER A 229 6.76 -6.73 -13.72
N HIS A 230 6.98 -8.04 -13.89
CA HIS A 230 7.60 -8.55 -15.13
C HIS A 230 6.75 -8.14 -16.34
N ASP A 231 7.43 -7.96 -17.47
CA ASP A 231 6.93 -7.68 -18.81
C ASP A 231 5.54 -8.30 -19.04
N GLY A 232 4.52 -7.48 -18.86
CA GLY A 232 3.13 -7.90 -18.92
C GLY A 232 2.26 -6.68 -19.17
N LYS A 233 1.11 -6.91 -19.80
CA LYS A 233 0.14 -5.84 -20.04
C LYS A 233 -0.23 -5.19 -18.71
N LEU A 234 -0.13 -3.86 -18.66
CA LEU A 234 -0.70 -3.07 -17.57
C LEU A 234 -2.21 -3.37 -17.54
N CYS A 235 -2.81 -3.51 -16.35
CA CYS A 235 -4.26 -3.67 -16.31
C CYS A 235 -4.92 -2.36 -16.74
N GLN A 236 -6.21 -2.39 -17.09
CA GLN A 236 -6.93 -1.21 -17.62
C GLN A 236 -6.89 0.02 -16.68
N GLU A 237 -6.75 -0.17 -15.37
CA GLU A 237 -6.56 0.94 -14.42
C GLU A 237 -5.14 1.52 -14.41
N CYS A 238 -4.16 0.72 -14.84
CA CYS A 238 -2.74 1.07 -14.91
C CYS A 238 -2.30 1.42 -16.33
N GLU A 239 -3.17 1.24 -17.33
CA GLU A 239 -2.94 1.77 -18.67
C GLU A 239 -2.67 3.27 -18.55
N PRO A 240 -1.63 3.78 -19.22
CA PRO A 240 -1.29 5.19 -19.16
C PRO A 240 -2.53 6.06 -19.47
N ARG A 241 -2.98 6.91 -18.53
CA ARG A 241 -4.17 7.80 -18.68
C ARG A 241 -3.78 9.24 -18.86
N ASN A 242 -4.38 9.94 -19.83
CA ASN A 242 -4.02 11.31 -20.19
C ASN A 242 -3.89 12.23 -18.96
N LEU A 243 -2.80 13.00 -18.86
CA LEU A 243 -2.51 13.94 -17.76
C LEU A 243 -3.64 14.94 -17.47
N SER A 244 -4.47 15.24 -18.48
CA SER A 244 -5.66 16.09 -18.32
C SER A 244 -6.81 15.43 -17.53
N ASP A 245 -6.77 14.11 -17.34
CA ASP A 245 -7.71 13.36 -16.50
C ASP A 245 -7.11 13.11 -15.11
N LEU A 246 -7.19 14.14 -14.25
CA LEU A 246 -6.75 14.07 -12.85
C LEU A 246 -7.70 13.27 -11.95
N ARG A 247 -8.77 12.67 -12.51
CA ARG A 247 -9.70 11.87 -11.69
C ARG A 247 -8.95 10.64 -11.18
N PRO A 248 -9.03 10.33 -9.87
CA PRO A 248 -8.43 9.10 -9.36
C PRO A 248 -8.98 7.88 -10.10
N SER A 249 -8.22 6.78 -10.12
CA SER A 249 -8.72 5.52 -10.69
C SER A 249 -10.07 5.17 -10.03
N GLN A 250 -10.93 4.46 -10.75
CA GLN A 250 -12.27 4.14 -10.25
C GLN A 250 -12.18 3.44 -8.90
N ARG A 251 -11.19 2.55 -8.72
CA ARG A 251 -10.86 1.93 -7.44
C ARG A 251 -10.58 2.94 -6.32
N ILE A 252 -9.71 3.94 -6.54
CA ILE A 252 -9.40 4.95 -5.52
C ILE A 252 -10.65 5.76 -5.19
N ARG A 253 -11.43 6.15 -6.21
CA ARG A 253 -12.72 6.82 -6.00
C ARG A 253 -13.66 5.97 -5.17
N SER A 254 -13.84 4.69 -5.50
CA SER A 254 -14.69 3.78 -4.75
C SER A 254 -14.22 3.56 -3.30
N LEU A 255 -12.91 3.56 -3.03
CA LEU A 255 -12.38 3.51 -1.66
C LEU A 255 -12.68 4.79 -0.89
N VAL A 256 -12.56 5.95 -1.55
CA VAL A 256 -12.84 7.27 -0.97
C VAL A 256 -14.35 7.44 -0.75
N ASP A 257 -15.17 7.16 -1.75
CA ASP A 257 -16.63 7.24 -1.69
C ASP A 257 -17.17 6.34 -0.58
N ALA A 258 -16.64 5.11 -0.44
CA ALA A 258 -16.98 4.20 0.65
C ALA A 258 -16.52 4.69 2.04
N SER A 259 -15.54 5.61 2.09
CA SER A 259 -15.08 6.25 3.33
C SER A 259 -15.90 7.51 3.65
N LEU A 260 -16.45 8.19 2.63
CA LEU A 260 -17.22 9.43 2.75
C LEU A 260 -18.73 9.20 2.89
N SER A 261 -19.25 8.05 2.50
CA SER A 261 -20.69 7.79 2.38
C SER A 261 -21.49 7.79 3.68
N GLY A 262 -20.91 8.16 4.83
CA GLY A 262 -21.64 8.63 6.02
C GLY A 262 -22.53 7.62 6.75
N ASP A 263 -22.88 6.49 6.14
CA ASP A 263 -23.77 5.44 6.67
C ASP A 263 -23.17 4.66 7.85
N GLY A 264 -22.05 5.13 8.41
CA GLY A 264 -21.41 4.57 9.60
C GLY A 264 -20.95 3.12 9.44
N THR A 265 -21.07 2.53 8.25
CA THR A 265 -20.66 1.17 7.90
C THR A 265 -19.36 1.25 7.10
N PRO A 266 -18.19 1.14 7.76
CA PRO A 266 -16.91 1.26 7.08
C PRO A 266 -16.73 0.04 6.18
N THR A 267 -16.75 0.24 4.87
CA THR A 267 -16.77 -0.86 3.88
C THR A 267 -15.35 -1.27 3.41
N ALA A 268 -14.31 -0.53 3.83
CA ALA A 268 -12.92 -0.95 3.67
C ALA A 268 -12.43 -1.63 4.97
N SER A 269 -12.44 -2.97 5.02
CA SER A 269 -12.35 -3.76 6.26
C SER A 269 -10.92 -4.02 6.75
N ILE A 270 -9.98 -3.12 6.45
CA ILE A 270 -8.77 -2.95 7.25
C ILE A 270 -9.07 -1.88 8.31
N LEU A 271 -10.15 -2.04 9.10
CA LEU A 271 -10.29 -1.13 10.23
C LEU A 271 -9.11 -1.39 11.17
N PRO A 272 -8.45 -0.32 11.66
CA PRO A 272 -7.77 -0.35 12.95
C PRO A 272 -8.72 -0.92 14.02
N SER A 273 -8.24 -1.10 15.25
CA SER A 273 -9.09 -1.31 16.43
C SER A 273 -10.44 -0.57 16.30
N ASP A 274 -11.56 -1.21 16.68
CA ASP A 274 -12.92 -0.67 16.66
C ASP A 274 -13.15 0.55 17.59
N GLY A 275 -12.09 1.28 17.92
CA GLY A 275 -12.07 2.36 18.88
C GLY A 275 -12.08 1.89 20.33
N THR A 276 -12.19 0.57 20.58
CA THR A 276 -12.07 0.04 21.92
C THR A 276 -10.59 -0.14 22.29
N PRO A 277 -10.22 -0.01 23.58
CA PRO A 277 -8.87 -0.28 24.05
C PRO A 277 -8.41 -1.72 23.74
N GLU A 278 -9.36 -2.64 23.60
CA GLU A 278 -9.15 -4.07 23.40
C GLU A 278 -9.04 -4.45 21.91
N GLY A 279 -9.48 -3.57 21.01
CA GLY A 279 -9.54 -3.83 19.57
C GLY A 279 -10.57 -4.90 19.19
N ARG A 280 -10.66 -5.20 17.89
CA ARG A 280 -11.58 -6.23 17.38
C ARG A 280 -11.05 -7.62 17.72
N THR A 281 -11.89 -8.42 18.36
CA THR A 281 -11.65 -9.85 18.53
C THR A 281 -11.99 -10.60 17.23
N TRP A 282 -11.30 -11.71 16.99
CA TRP A 282 -11.57 -12.62 15.88
C TRP A 282 -13.00 -13.14 15.95
N SER A 283 -13.56 -13.34 17.15
CA SER A 283 -14.97 -13.71 17.33
C SER A 283 -15.93 -12.66 16.78
N GLN A 284 -15.70 -11.37 17.04
CA GLN A 284 -16.53 -10.30 16.48
C GLN A 284 -16.42 -10.25 14.95
N ILE A 285 -15.21 -10.39 14.40
CA ILE A 285 -15.00 -10.44 12.94
C ILE A 285 -15.77 -11.62 12.33
N MET A 286 -15.70 -12.80 12.95
CA MET A 286 -16.42 -13.98 12.48
C MET A 286 -17.94 -13.79 12.53
N ASN A 287 -18.47 -13.13 13.56
CA ASN A 287 -19.91 -12.86 13.66
C ASN A 287 -20.38 -11.93 12.54
N VAL A 288 -19.64 -10.84 12.27
CA VAL A 288 -19.97 -9.93 11.16
C VAL A 288 -19.87 -10.64 9.81
N ALA A 289 -18.83 -11.47 9.64
CA ALA A 289 -18.67 -12.24 8.42
C ALA A 289 -19.80 -13.27 8.24
N ALA A 290 -20.23 -13.93 9.32
CA ALA A 290 -21.36 -14.85 9.35
C ALA A 290 -22.67 -14.19 8.91
N GLU A 291 -23.01 -12.99 9.41
CA GLU A 291 -24.19 -12.26 8.97
C GLU A 291 -24.15 -11.93 7.46
N ARG A 292 -22.98 -11.52 6.97
CA ARG A 292 -22.77 -11.27 5.53
C ARG A 292 -22.93 -12.56 4.71
N VAL A 293 -22.37 -13.67 5.18
CA VAL A 293 -22.54 -14.98 4.52
C VAL A 293 -24.01 -15.36 4.47
N ARG A 294 -24.78 -15.23 5.57
CA ARG A 294 -26.22 -15.52 5.57
C ARG A 294 -26.98 -14.62 4.60
N THR A 295 -26.65 -13.33 4.56
CA THR A 295 -27.25 -12.38 3.62
C THR A 295 -26.99 -12.82 2.17
N ASP A 296 -25.73 -13.06 1.81
CA ASP A 296 -25.34 -13.51 0.46
C ASP A 296 -25.93 -14.88 0.09
N THR A 297 -26.18 -15.73 1.09
CA THR A 297 -26.76 -17.06 0.93
C THR A 297 -28.27 -16.97 0.68
N ASN A 298 -28.98 -16.12 1.44
CA ASN A 298 -30.41 -15.88 1.30
C ASN A 298 -30.75 -15.29 -0.08
N GLU A 299 -29.93 -14.36 -0.57
CA GLU A 299 -30.07 -13.79 -1.93
C GLU A 299 -29.96 -14.84 -3.04
N ARG A 300 -29.37 -16.00 -2.75
CA ARG A 300 -29.13 -17.10 -3.71
C ARG A 300 -29.93 -18.36 -3.38
N CYS A 301 -30.87 -18.30 -2.44
CA CYS A 301 -31.69 -19.43 -2.00
C CYS A 301 -30.87 -20.67 -1.56
N HIS A 302 -29.73 -20.46 -0.90
CA HIS A 302 -28.91 -21.53 -0.35
C HIS A 302 -29.09 -21.64 1.19
N GLU A 303 -28.52 -22.67 1.80
CA GLU A 303 -28.42 -22.78 3.27
C GLU A 303 -27.01 -22.40 3.74
N THR A 304 -26.81 -22.17 5.05
CA THR A 304 -25.48 -22.11 5.64
C THR A 304 -25.15 -23.39 6.41
N VAL A 305 -23.86 -23.66 6.60
CA VAL A 305 -23.34 -24.75 7.42
C VAL A 305 -22.26 -24.22 8.35
N GLN A 306 -22.30 -24.66 9.61
CA GLN A 306 -21.26 -24.37 10.60
C GLN A 306 -20.13 -25.38 10.51
N ILE A 307 -18.92 -24.87 10.36
CA ILE A 307 -17.68 -25.63 10.31
C ILE A 307 -16.93 -25.41 11.63
N PRO A 308 -16.42 -26.47 12.28
CA PRO A 308 -15.56 -26.33 13.44
C PRO A 308 -14.32 -25.48 13.11
N ILE A 309 -13.99 -24.53 13.97
CA ILE A 309 -12.92 -23.57 13.74
C ILE A 309 -11.54 -24.22 13.53
N GLU A 310 -11.29 -25.38 14.13
CA GLU A 310 -10.08 -26.17 13.89
C GLU A 310 -9.94 -26.72 12.46
N ARG A 311 -10.97 -26.57 11.63
CA ARG A 311 -10.97 -26.91 10.21
C ARG A 311 -10.91 -25.70 9.29
N THR A 312 -11.14 -24.50 9.81
CA THR A 312 -11.20 -23.30 8.98
C THR A 312 -9.83 -22.79 8.58
N TRP A 313 -8.78 -23.18 9.30
CA TRP A 313 -7.41 -22.78 9.02
C TRP A 313 -6.43 -23.96 9.15
N LYS A 314 -5.42 -23.95 8.28
CA LYS A 314 -4.30 -24.90 8.33
C LYS A 314 -2.99 -24.11 8.29
N PRO A 315 -2.24 -24.04 9.40
CA PRO A 315 -0.96 -23.34 9.42
C PRO A 315 0.02 -23.97 8.41
N TRP A 316 1.04 -23.22 8.05
CA TRP A 316 2.15 -23.71 7.23
C TRP A 316 2.97 -24.73 8.03
N HIS A 317 3.32 -25.86 7.40
CA HIS A 317 4.04 -27.00 7.99
C HIS A 317 3.47 -27.66 9.25
N GLN A 318 2.43 -27.11 9.87
CA GLN A 318 1.72 -27.76 10.97
C GLN A 318 0.51 -28.52 10.43
N GLY A 319 0.22 -29.67 11.04
CA GLY A 319 -1.08 -30.33 10.86
C GLY A 319 -2.23 -29.43 11.34
N TYR A 320 -3.47 -29.89 11.17
CA TYR A 320 -4.60 -29.21 11.82
C TYR A 320 -4.37 -29.15 13.33
N MET A 321 -4.41 -27.95 13.89
CA MET A 321 -4.41 -27.78 15.34
C MET A 321 -5.66 -28.46 15.90
N ARG A 322 -5.49 -29.37 16.86
CA ARG A 322 -6.62 -30.17 17.38
C ARG A 322 -7.52 -29.42 18.38
N LYS A 323 -7.05 -28.30 18.93
CA LYS A 323 -7.71 -27.59 20.03
C LYS A 323 -8.26 -26.26 19.53
N LYS A 324 -9.58 -26.10 19.58
CA LYS A 324 -10.32 -24.87 19.20
C LYS A 324 -9.69 -23.58 19.74
N HIS A 325 -9.48 -23.48 21.05
CA HIS A 325 -8.93 -22.27 21.69
C HIS A 325 -7.53 -21.90 21.18
N ARG A 326 -6.73 -22.87 20.71
CA ARG A 326 -5.40 -22.57 20.16
C ARG A 326 -5.50 -21.94 18.77
N VAL A 327 -6.47 -22.37 17.96
CA VAL A 327 -6.72 -21.79 16.64
C VAL A 327 -7.25 -20.38 16.79
N GLU A 328 -8.22 -20.17 17.68
CA GLU A 328 -8.76 -18.83 17.98
C GLU A 328 -7.68 -17.89 18.49
N ALA A 329 -6.89 -18.30 19.48
CA ALA A 329 -5.79 -17.49 20.01
C ALA A 329 -4.75 -17.16 18.93
N HIS A 330 -4.45 -18.10 18.03
CA HIS A 330 -3.49 -17.84 16.95
C HIS A 330 -4.06 -16.88 15.89
N LEU A 331 -5.30 -17.06 15.46
CA LEU A 331 -5.95 -16.14 14.52
C LEU A 331 -6.12 -14.74 15.12
N GLN A 332 -6.43 -14.65 16.42
CA GLN A 332 -6.43 -13.40 17.17
C GLN A 332 -5.06 -12.72 17.15
N SER A 333 -3.99 -13.47 17.43
CA SER A 333 -2.61 -12.93 17.36
C SER A 333 -2.24 -12.46 15.95
N GLN A 334 -2.62 -13.21 14.90
CA GLN A 334 -2.41 -12.78 13.51
C GLN A 334 -3.18 -11.50 13.18
N LEU A 335 -4.41 -11.36 13.68
CA LEU A 335 -5.21 -10.15 13.53
C LEU A 335 -4.57 -8.95 14.23
N GLU A 336 -4.13 -9.10 15.48
CA GLU A 336 -3.46 -8.04 16.25
C GLU A 336 -2.15 -7.56 15.59
N ARG A 337 -1.43 -8.47 14.94
CA ARG A 337 -0.23 -8.17 14.16
C ARG A 337 -0.53 -7.55 12.79
N GLY A 338 -1.81 -7.44 12.42
CA GLY A 338 -2.24 -7.02 11.09
C GLY A 338 -2.06 -8.10 10.00
N CYS A 339 -1.49 -9.26 10.34
CA CYS A 339 -1.18 -10.40 9.46
C CYS A 339 -2.41 -11.19 8.98
N LEU A 340 -3.63 -10.75 9.27
CA LEU A 340 -4.88 -11.39 8.85
C LEU A 340 -5.80 -10.36 8.20
N ILE A 341 -6.19 -10.61 6.95
CA ILE A 341 -6.99 -9.68 6.13
C ILE A 341 -8.07 -10.41 5.34
N GLN A 342 -9.22 -9.79 5.10
CA GLN A 342 -10.21 -10.34 4.17
C GLN A 342 -9.63 -10.40 2.75
N LEU A 343 -9.87 -11.52 2.05
CA LEU A 343 -9.30 -11.72 0.71
C LEU A 343 -9.70 -10.60 -0.26
N GLN A 344 -10.95 -10.13 -0.20
CA GLN A 344 -11.40 -9.04 -1.07
C GLN A 344 -10.62 -7.75 -0.83
N ASP A 345 -10.31 -7.40 0.42
CA ASP A 345 -9.57 -6.17 0.73
C ASP A 345 -8.10 -6.29 0.34
N LEU A 346 -7.52 -7.48 0.46
CA LEU A 346 -6.21 -7.79 -0.12
C LEU A 346 -6.23 -7.53 -1.63
N LEU A 347 -7.23 -8.04 -2.35
CA LEU A 347 -7.34 -7.86 -3.80
C LEU A 347 -7.66 -6.42 -4.18
N LYS A 348 -8.45 -5.67 -3.41
CA LYS A 348 -8.64 -4.22 -3.63
C LYS A 348 -7.31 -3.47 -3.57
N THR A 349 -6.34 -3.97 -2.82
CA THR A 349 -5.06 -3.29 -2.61
C THR A 349 -3.95 -3.83 -3.53
N TYR A 350 -3.93 -5.14 -3.79
CA TYR A 350 -2.85 -5.83 -4.50
C TYR A 350 -3.37 -6.68 -5.67
N ARG A 351 -2.51 -6.82 -6.68
CA ARG A 351 -2.60 -7.92 -7.64
C ARG A 351 -1.89 -9.12 -7.06
N LEU A 352 -2.25 -10.32 -7.49
CA LEU A 352 -1.48 -11.51 -7.16
C LEU A 352 -0.67 -11.95 -8.39
N THR A 353 0.46 -12.61 -8.15
CA THR A 353 1.06 -13.44 -9.20
C THR A 353 0.20 -14.67 -9.44
N ASN A 354 0.26 -15.24 -10.65
CA ASN A 354 -0.36 -16.53 -10.96
C ASN A 354 0.04 -17.61 -9.92
N LYS A 355 1.31 -17.63 -9.51
CA LYS A 355 1.80 -18.58 -8.48
C LYS A 355 1.10 -18.40 -7.13
N GLN A 356 0.95 -17.16 -6.66
CA GLN A 356 0.25 -16.87 -5.40
C GLN A 356 -1.25 -17.19 -5.50
N CYS A 357 -1.91 -16.73 -6.56
CA CYS A 357 -3.33 -16.99 -6.81
C CYS A 357 -3.61 -18.50 -6.87
N HIS A 358 -2.83 -19.25 -7.65
CA HIS A 358 -2.93 -20.72 -7.70
C HIS A 358 -2.68 -21.38 -6.34
N SER A 359 -1.74 -20.85 -5.55
CA SER A 359 -1.50 -21.36 -4.20
C SER A 359 -2.74 -21.18 -3.31
N LEU A 360 -3.38 -20.01 -3.33
CA LEU A 360 -4.60 -19.75 -2.56
C LEU A 360 -5.75 -20.64 -3.03
N VAL A 361 -5.97 -20.78 -4.34
CA VAL A 361 -6.99 -21.67 -4.91
C VAL A 361 -6.77 -23.12 -4.50
N HIS A 362 -5.53 -23.59 -4.55
CA HIS A 362 -5.19 -24.95 -4.11
C HIS A 362 -5.45 -25.14 -2.61
N GLN A 363 -5.08 -24.17 -1.77
CA GLN A 363 -5.33 -24.20 -0.33
C GLN A 363 -6.83 -24.23 -0.03
N LEU A 364 -7.61 -23.37 -0.69
CA LEU A 364 -9.07 -23.31 -0.56
C LEU A 364 -9.71 -24.67 -0.87
N ARG A 365 -9.38 -25.27 -2.03
CA ARG A 365 -9.87 -26.60 -2.42
C ARG A 365 -9.43 -27.69 -1.44
N SER A 366 -8.20 -27.61 -0.95
CA SER A 366 -7.68 -28.57 0.03
C SER A 366 -8.39 -28.48 1.38
N LEU A 367 -8.74 -27.28 1.84
CA LEU A 367 -9.53 -27.06 3.06
C LEU A 367 -10.94 -27.64 2.90
N LEU A 368 -11.65 -27.29 1.83
CA LEU A 368 -13.00 -27.81 1.55
C LEU A 368 -13.03 -29.34 1.45
N LYS A 369 -12.04 -29.96 0.79
CA LYS A 369 -11.90 -31.43 0.77
C LYS A 369 -11.68 -32.00 2.17
N GLY A 370 -10.90 -31.32 3.01
CA GLY A 370 -10.64 -31.73 4.39
C GLY A 370 -11.87 -31.63 5.30
N ILE A 371 -12.76 -30.69 5.01
CA ILE A 371 -14.06 -30.49 5.67
C ILE A 371 -15.05 -31.59 5.25
N ALA A 372 -15.18 -31.84 3.94
CA ALA A 372 -16.08 -32.83 3.34
C ALA A 372 -15.93 -34.25 3.93
N GLY A 373 -14.69 -34.66 4.24
CA GLY A 373 -14.42 -36.02 4.74
C GLY A 373 -14.67 -36.25 6.23
N LYS A 374 -15.10 -35.23 7.00
CA LYS A 374 -15.13 -35.30 8.47
C LYS A 374 -16.42 -34.89 9.13
N ILE A 375 -17.29 -34.18 8.41
CA ILE A 375 -18.53 -33.64 8.97
C ILE A 375 -19.66 -34.17 8.08
N PRO A 376 -20.69 -34.82 8.65
CA PRO A 376 -21.87 -35.20 7.88
C PRO A 376 -22.45 -33.99 7.13
N ASP A 377 -22.90 -34.19 5.90
CA ASP A 377 -23.45 -33.14 5.01
C ASP A 377 -22.47 -32.05 4.54
N SER A 378 -21.22 -32.04 5.01
CA SER A 378 -20.24 -31.03 4.59
C SER A 378 -19.67 -31.26 3.19
N GLU A 379 -20.00 -32.38 2.54
CA GLU A 379 -19.75 -32.58 1.11
C GLU A 379 -20.44 -31.53 0.23
N LYS A 380 -21.45 -30.86 0.77
CA LYS A 380 -22.20 -29.78 0.13
C LYS A 380 -21.69 -28.39 0.51
N CYS A 381 -20.66 -28.30 1.36
CA CYS A 381 -20.05 -27.04 1.75
C CYS A 381 -19.32 -26.40 0.55
N CYS A 382 -19.52 -25.10 0.34
CA CYS A 382 -18.91 -24.36 -0.76
C CYS A 382 -18.51 -22.94 -0.34
N VAL A 383 -17.70 -22.31 -1.18
CA VAL A 383 -17.31 -20.90 -1.02
C VAL A 383 -17.83 -20.12 -2.22
N GLY A 384 -18.83 -19.27 -1.99
CA GLY A 384 -19.47 -18.43 -3.00
C GLY A 384 -19.36 -16.93 -2.73
N SER A 385 -18.84 -16.55 -1.55
CA SER A 385 -18.68 -15.16 -1.12
C SER A 385 -17.26 -14.88 -0.60
N TYR A 386 -16.80 -13.64 -0.80
CA TYR A 386 -15.57 -13.15 -0.17
C TYR A 386 -15.69 -12.99 1.35
N ALA A 387 -16.91 -12.86 1.88
CA ALA A 387 -17.14 -12.85 3.32
C ALA A 387 -16.64 -14.13 3.99
N GLN A 388 -16.60 -15.24 3.26
CA GLN A 388 -16.14 -16.54 3.77
C GLN A 388 -14.61 -16.68 3.83
N VAL A 389 -13.84 -15.78 3.20
CA VAL A 389 -12.41 -16.01 2.92
C VAL A 389 -11.53 -14.88 3.41
N TYR A 390 -10.66 -15.23 4.35
CA TYR A 390 -9.56 -14.43 4.84
C TYR A 390 -8.23 -15.01 4.38
N VAL A 391 -7.19 -14.19 4.41
CA VAL A 391 -5.82 -14.57 4.12
C VAL A 391 -4.96 -14.17 5.31
N SER A 392 -4.21 -15.13 5.84
CA SER A 392 -3.17 -14.86 6.84
C SER A 392 -1.79 -14.86 6.19
N LEU A 393 -0.91 -13.95 6.58
CA LEU A 393 0.52 -14.05 6.32
C LEU A 393 1.15 -14.91 7.41
N ASP A 394 1.53 -16.14 7.06
CA ASP A 394 2.14 -17.07 8.01
C ASP A 394 3.66 -16.86 8.08
N GLU A 395 4.12 -16.42 9.25
CA GLU A 395 5.52 -16.20 9.60
C GLU A 395 6.04 -17.20 10.64
N SER A 396 5.23 -18.20 11.02
CA SER A 396 5.44 -19.01 12.23
C SER A 396 6.75 -19.79 12.28
N LEU A 397 7.37 -20.07 11.14
CA LEU A 397 8.65 -20.76 11.09
C LEU A 397 9.85 -19.84 11.14
N ARG A 398 9.69 -18.54 10.89
CA ARG A 398 10.81 -17.61 10.79
C ARG A 398 11.54 -17.43 12.12
N GLU A 399 10.81 -17.56 13.23
CA GLU A 399 11.36 -17.53 14.58
C GLU A 399 12.26 -18.75 14.89
N ILE A 400 12.02 -19.88 14.24
CA ILE A 400 12.72 -21.15 14.51
C ILE A 400 13.80 -21.42 13.44
N LEU A 401 13.48 -21.10 12.18
CA LEU A 401 14.29 -21.37 11.00
C LEU A 401 14.26 -20.13 10.09
N PRO A 402 15.25 -19.23 10.20
CA PRO A 402 15.28 -17.95 9.48
C PRO A 402 15.18 -18.06 7.96
N ASP A 403 15.60 -19.20 7.39
CA ASP A 403 15.59 -19.47 5.95
C ASP A 403 14.20 -19.82 5.39
N PHE A 404 13.18 -19.91 6.24
CA PHE A 404 11.82 -20.19 5.80
C PHE A 404 11.10 -18.90 5.42
N GLY A 405 10.83 -18.77 4.13
CA GLY A 405 10.03 -17.67 3.60
C GLY A 405 8.60 -17.67 4.13
N THR A 406 8.01 -16.48 4.16
CA THR A 406 6.62 -16.22 4.54
C THR A 406 5.64 -16.71 3.48
N LYS A 407 4.40 -17.02 3.88
CA LYS A 407 3.39 -17.53 2.94
C LYS A 407 1.97 -17.05 3.22
N LEU A 408 1.24 -16.72 2.16
CA LEU A 408 -0.19 -16.46 2.24
C LEU A 408 -0.96 -17.78 2.46
N ARG A 409 -1.82 -17.79 3.48
CA ARG A 409 -2.64 -18.94 3.86
C ARG A 409 -4.12 -18.57 3.84
N VAL A 410 -4.94 -19.46 3.29
CA VAL A 410 -6.40 -19.30 3.34
C VAL A 410 -6.91 -19.61 4.74
N VAL A 411 -7.75 -18.73 5.26
CA VAL A 411 -8.53 -18.87 6.49
C VAL A 411 -10.00 -18.76 6.09
N LEU A 412 -10.82 -19.76 6.43
CA LEU A 412 -12.26 -19.70 6.23
C LEU A 412 -12.96 -19.14 7.46
N THR A 413 -14.16 -18.59 7.28
CA THR A 413 -15.08 -18.38 8.39
C THR A 413 -15.72 -19.70 8.82
N PRO A 414 -16.09 -19.86 10.10
CA PRO A 414 -16.84 -21.04 10.55
C PRO A 414 -18.17 -21.20 9.81
N GLU A 415 -18.88 -20.11 9.53
CA GLU A 415 -20.10 -20.16 8.75
C GLU A 415 -19.80 -20.12 7.26
N CYS A 416 -20.21 -21.16 6.53
CA CYS A 416 -20.04 -21.29 5.09
C CYS A 416 -21.37 -21.55 4.37
N MET A 417 -21.39 -21.31 3.06
CA MET A 417 -22.51 -21.67 2.19
C MET A 417 -22.62 -23.19 2.04
N LYS A 418 -23.86 -23.68 1.98
CA LYS A 418 -24.23 -25.08 1.78
C LYS A 418 -25.14 -25.20 0.56
N ALA A 419 -24.68 -25.94 -0.45
CA ALA A 419 -25.43 -26.21 -1.66
C ALA A 419 -26.43 -27.38 -1.46
N SER A 420 -27.33 -27.59 -2.42
CA SER A 420 -28.25 -28.73 -2.41
C SER A 420 -27.53 -30.06 -2.71
N SER A 421 -26.45 -30.00 -3.49
CA SER A 421 -25.67 -31.15 -3.94
C SER A 421 -24.16 -30.86 -3.98
N LYS A 422 -23.35 -31.92 -4.01
CA LYS A 422 -21.90 -31.85 -4.18
C LYS A 422 -21.48 -31.22 -5.50
N GLN A 423 -22.25 -31.47 -6.56
CA GLN A 423 -21.99 -30.90 -7.88
C GLN A 423 -22.20 -29.38 -7.85
N GLU A 424 -23.33 -28.93 -7.30
CA GLU A 424 -23.62 -27.51 -7.15
C GLU A 424 -22.60 -26.81 -6.26
N ALA A 425 -22.17 -27.44 -5.14
CA ALA A 425 -21.11 -26.91 -4.28
C ALA A 425 -19.80 -26.67 -5.05
N ASN A 426 -19.44 -27.58 -5.95
CA ASN A 426 -18.29 -27.42 -6.83
C ASN A 426 -18.51 -26.27 -7.81
N GLU A 427 -19.66 -26.18 -8.47
CA GLU A 427 -19.98 -25.13 -9.44
C GLU A 427 -19.94 -23.73 -8.82
N ILE A 428 -20.53 -23.55 -7.63
CA ILE A 428 -20.47 -22.30 -6.87
C ILE A 428 -19.02 -21.93 -6.56
N THR A 429 -18.24 -22.90 -6.05
CA THR A 429 -16.83 -22.68 -5.72
C THR A 429 -15.99 -22.35 -6.96
N GLN A 430 -16.28 -22.95 -8.11
CA GLN A 430 -15.58 -22.62 -9.36
C GLN A 430 -15.92 -21.21 -9.87
N LYS A 431 -17.19 -20.80 -9.77
CA LYS A 431 -17.59 -19.41 -10.08
C LYS A 431 -16.86 -18.42 -9.18
N PHE A 432 -16.75 -18.71 -7.88
CA PHE A 432 -15.96 -17.90 -6.95
C PHE A 432 -14.47 -17.86 -7.34
N ILE A 433 -13.85 -19.01 -7.65
CA ILE A 433 -12.44 -19.08 -8.06
C ILE A 433 -12.20 -18.27 -9.34
N LYS A 434 -13.11 -18.33 -10.33
CA LYS A 434 -13.01 -17.53 -11.55
C LYS A 434 -12.98 -16.04 -11.21
N ARG A 435 -13.95 -15.58 -10.40
CA ARG A 435 -13.99 -14.18 -9.92
C ARG A 435 -12.72 -13.79 -9.16
N LEU A 436 -12.20 -14.68 -8.31
CA LEU A 436 -10.93 -14.48 -7.61
C LEU A 436 -9.76 -14.27 -8.57
N CYS A 437 -9.64 -15.10 -9.62
CA CYS A 437 -8.61 -14.94 -10.63
C CYS A 437 -8.73 -13.60 -11.38
N ASP A 438 -9.95 -13.25 -11.80
CA ASP A 438 -10.25 -12.00 -12.49
C ASP A 438 -9.90 -10.80 -11.60
N ASP A 439 -10.35 -10.78 -10.34
CA ASP A 439 -10.08 -9.71 -9.38
C ASP A 439 -8.59 -9.60 -9.02
N ALA A 440 -7.85 -10.71 -9.09
CA ALA A 440 -6.40 -10.76 -8.84
C ALA A 440 -5.53 -10.36 -10.05
N ASP A 441 -6.14 -10.04 -11.20
CA ASP A 441 -5.47 -9.87 -12.50
C ASP A 441 -4.58 -11.07 -12.86
N CYS A 442 -5.08 -12.28 -12.59
CA CYS A 442 -4.43 -13.54 -12.89
C CYS A 442 -5.13 -14.24 -14.05
N GLU A 443 -4.37 -14.92 -14.90
CA GLU A 443 -4.97 -15.74 -15.95
C GLU A 443 -5.77 -16.90 -15.32
N PRO A 444 -6.93 -17.25 -15.90
CA PRO A 444 -7.72 -18.35 -15.39
C PRO A 444 -6.91 -19.64 -15.41
N PHE A 445 -7.01 -20.40 -14.32
CA PHE A 445 -6.31 -21.67 -14.17
C PHE A 445 -6.76 -22.66 -15.25
N VAL A 446 -5.94 -22.86 -16.28
CA VAL A 446 -6.13 -23.98 -17.21
C VAL A 446 -5.51 -25.20 -16.56
N SER A 447 -6.34 -26.08 -16.02
CA SER A 447 -5.88 -27.34 -15.43
C SER A 447 -5.06 -28.13 -16.43
N LYS A 448 -3.98 -28.80 -15.99
CA LYS A 448 -3.28 -29.77 -16.86
C LYS A 448 -4.24 -30.80 -17.47
N LYS A 449 -5.30 -31.19 -16.75
CA LYS A 449 -6.33 -32.08 -17.30
C LYS A 449 -7.17 -31.42 -18.41
N ASP A 450 -7.42 -30.12 -18.31
CA ASP A 450 -8.16 -29.37 -19.32
C ASP A 450 -7.28 -29.12 -20.55
N ILE A 451 -5.98 -28.84 -20.35
CA ILE A 451 -4.98 -28.83 -21.41
C ILE A 451 -4.90 -30.21 -22.07
N SER A 452 -4.77 -31.30 -21.30
CA SER A 452 -4.72 -32.66 -21.84
C SER A 452 -6.02 -33.05 -22.55
N ARG A 453 -7.20 -32.63 -22.07
CA ARG A 453 -8.48 -32.85 -22.76
C ARG A 453 -8.59 -32.03 -24.04
N ALA A 454 -8.17 -30.77 -24.03
CA ALA A 454 -8.16 -29.92 -25.22
C ALA A 454 -7.17 -30.46 -26.27
N LEU A 455 -5.98 -30.90 -25.84
CA LEU A 455 -5.00 -31.55 -26.71
C LEU A 455 -5.51 -32.90 -27.23
N ALA A 456 -6.19 -33.70 -26.40
CA ALA A 456 -6.81 -34.96 -26.82
C ALA A 456 -7.92 -34.71 -27.86
N LEU A 457 -8.79 -33.72 -27.66
CA LEU A 457 -9.84 -33.36 -28.63
C LEU A 457 -9.26 -32.88 -29.97
N ASN A 458 -8.11 -32.20 -29.95
CA ASN A 458 -7.42 -31.76 -31.15
C ASN A 458 -6.62 -32.87 -31.86
N SER A 459 -6.34 -34.00 -31.20
CA SER A 459 -5.62 -35.13 -31.82
C SER A 459 -6.56 -36.17 -32.47
N PHE A 460 -7.88 -35.96 -32.41
CA PHE A 460 -8.88 -36.78 -33.10
C PHE A 460 -9.47 -36.16 -34.37
N PHE A 461 -9.00 -34.97 -34.80
CA PHE A 461 -9.31 -34.48 -36.13
C PHE A 461 -8.24 -35.01 -37.11
N PRO A 462 -8.57 -35.96 -38.01
CA PRO A 462 -7.67 -36.26 -39.12
C PRO A 462 -7.52 -35.00 -39.97
N LEU A 463 -6.27 -34.62 -40.24
CA LEU A 463 -5.97 -33.67 -41.31
C LEU A 463 -6.57 -34.23 -42.60
N VAL A 464 -7.61 -33.56 -43.11
CA VAL A 464 -8.17 -33.79 -44.45
C VAL A 464 -7.39 -33.00 -45.46
#